data_AF-A0AAN1RZJ7-F1
#
_entry.id   AF-A0AAN1RZJ7-F1
#
_cell.length_a   1.000
_cell.length_b   1.000
_cell.length_c   1.000
_cell.angle_alpha   90.00
_cell.angle_beta   90.00
_cell.angle_gamma   90.00
#
_symmetry.space_group_name_H-M   'P 1'
#
loop_
_entity.id
_entity.type
_entity.pdbx_description
1 polymer ?
#
loop_
_entity_poly.entity_id
_entity_poly.type
_entity_poly.pdbx_seq_one_letter_code
_entity_poly.pdbx_strand_id
1 'polypeptide(L)'
;MKTLALLMRAYYAVLDPLIVRRRQAARLRLWGQPPAPLALSLQAEQARGRGAAQALARMRRVARRYDMQQRGRGATPMMLDLRACGDGQGLERLLRGLSSRNLSKIRRAERLGYRVRPFVLANHVHDVHAVKTSMAVRSGGPVLARWLLRPAHVGRQAAQRQPWQPPACDTHWTLWWGVFIDAPGHCNGPLRTGERLVAYTKLARSGELVHYLDLMGHRDYLADGVMLLMHARIAQWLLSAATPPARGVRAIWYGALEHGTEGLLTWKRRAGFVPARVRLGD
;
A
#
# COMPACT_ATOMS: atom_id res chain seq x y z
N MET A 1 -9.28 0.12 22.86
CA MET A 1 -8.77 -0.47 21.60
C MET A 1 -9.41 -1.81 21.22
N LYS A 2 -9.65 -2.74 22.17
CA LYS A 2 -10.36 -4.01 21.90
C LYS A 2 -11.73 -3.78 21.23
N THR A 3 -12.48 -2.77 21.67
CA THR A 3 -13.79 -2.38 21.12
C THR A 3 -13.70 -1.91 19.66
N LEU A 4 -12.74 -1.04 19.31
CA LEU A 4 -12.54 -0.60 17.92
C LEU A 4 -12.10 -1.77 17.01
N ALA A 5 -11.25 -2.67 17.52
CA ALA A 5 -10.87 -3.88 16.80
C ALA A 5 -12.05 -4.83 16.58
N LEU A 6 -12.94 -4.96 17.57
CA LEU A 6 -14.18 -5.74 17.46
C LEU A 6 -15.14 -5.12 16.43
N LEU A 7 -15.39 -3.81 16.51
CA LEU A 7 -16.19 -3.06 15.53
C LEU A 7 -15.65 -3.23 14.13
N MET A 8 -14.32 -3.15 13.96
CA MET A 8 -13.70 -3.35 12.65
C MET A 8 -13.84 -4.80 12.16
N ARG A 9 -13.73 -5.79 13.05
CA ARG A 9 -14.01 -7.19 12.70
C ARG A 9 -15.46 -7.37 12.25
N ALA A 10 -16.42 -6.80 12.98
CA ALA A 10 -17.84 -6.84 12.62
C ALA A 10 -18.10 -6.15 11.27
N TYR A 11 -17.53 -4.96 11.05
CA TYR A 11 -17.60 -4.26 9.77
C TYR A 11 -17.11 -5.14 8.61
N TYR A 12 -15.92 -5.74 8.74
CA TYR A 12 -15.36 -6.58 7.67
C TYR A 12 -16.10 -7.92 7.50
N ALA A 13 -16.76 -8.42 8.55
CA ALA A 13 -17.50 -9.68 8.48
C ALA A 13 -18.92 -9.50 7.89
N VAL A 14 -19.56 -8.36 8.13
CA VAL A 14 -20.98 -8.15 7.82
C VAL A 14 -21.19 -7.04 6.78
N LEU A 15 -20.69 -5.84 7.05
CA LEU A 15 -20.98 -4.67 6.20
C LEU A 15 -20.19 -4.69 4.89
N ASP A 16 -18.90 -5.05 4.94
CA ASP A 16 -18.03 -5.06 3.77
C ASP A 16 -18.53 -6.00 2.66
N PRO A 17 -18.92 -7.26 2.94
CA PRO A 17 -19.50 -8.14 1.92
C PRO A 17 -20.78 -7.59 1.28
N LEU A 18 -21.64 -6.91 2.04
CA LEU A 18 -22.86 -6.29 1.51
C LEU A 18 -22.54 -5.12 0.58
N ILE A 19 -21.61 -4.25 0.99
CA ILE A 19 -21.14 -3.12 0.16
C ILE A 19 -20.53 -3.64 -1.15
N VAL A 20 -19.69 -4.68 -1.07
CA VAL A 20 -19.06 -5.32 -2.23
C VAL A 20 -20.13 -5.85 -3.19
N ARG A 21 -21.05 -6.70 -2.71
CA ARG A 21 -22.12 -7.27 -3.54
C ARG A 21 -22.97 -6.21 -4.22
N ARG A 22 -23.33 -5.15 -3.49
CA ARG A 22 -24.16 -4.05 -4.02
C ARG A 22 -23.43 -3.24 -5.11
N ARG A 23 -22.10 -3.10 -5.02
CA ARG A 23 -21.34 -2.20 -5.90
C ARG A 23 -20.63 -2.91 -7.05
N GLN A 24 -20.37 -4.22 -6.96
CA GLN A 24 -19.50 -4.95 -7.88
C GLN A 24 -19.89 -4.78 -9.35
N ALA A 25 -21.14 -5.07 -9.73
CA ALA A 25 -21.59 -4.97 -11.12
C ALA A 25 -21.49 -3.54 -11.68
N ALA A 26 -21.90 -2.53 -10.90
CA ALA A 26 -21.80 -1.14 -11.30
C ALA A 26 -20.33 -0.69 -11.48
N ARG A 27 -19.44 -1.14 -10.57
CA ARG A 27 -18.02 -0.81 -10.60
C ARG A 27 -17.28 -1.49 -11.75
N LEU A 28 -17.61 -2.74 -12.08
CA LEU A 28 -17.06 -3.45 -13.24
C LEU A 28 -17.51 -2.79 -14.55
N ARG A 29 -18.78 -2.42 -14.66
CA ARG A 29 -19.29 -1.65 -15.81
C ARG A 29 -18.58 -0.30 -15.97
N LEU A 30 -18.42 0.45 -14.87
CA LEU A 30 -17.67 1.70 -14.86
C LEU A 30 -16.19 1.50 -15.21
N TRP A 31 -15.61 0.35 -14.85
CA TRP A 31 -14.22 0.05 -15.23
C TRP A 31 -14.07 -0.16 -16.74
N GLY A 32 -15.05 -0.83 -17.35
CA GLY A 32 -15.17 -1.00 -18.80
C GLY A 32 -14.32 -2.14 -19.38
N GLN A 33 -13.59 -2.89 -18.54
CA GLN A 33 -12.78 -4.03 -18.96
C GLN A 33 -13.02 -5.20 -18.00
N PRO A 34 -13.12 -6.45 -18.52
CA PRO A 34 -13.24 -7.62 -17.67
C PRO A 34 -11.98 -7.81 -16.83
N PRO A 35 -12.07 -8.39 -15.63
CA PRO A 35 -10.89 -8.58 -14.80
C PRO A 35 -9.90 -9.56 -15.44
N ALA A 36 -8.63 -9.17 -15.53
CA ALA A 36 -7.58 -9.93 -16.20
C ALA A 36 -7.18 -11.18 -15.39
N PRO A 37 -6.98 -12.35 -16.01
CA PRO A 37 -6.52 -13.54 -15.28
C PRO A 37 -5.10 -13.34 -14.75
N LEU A 38 -4.86 -13.72 -13.50
CA LEU A 38 -3.53 -13.65 -12.89
C LEU A 38 -3.32 -14.82 -11.92
N ALA A 39 -2.41 -15.73 -12.25
CA ALA A 39 -1.99 -16.79 -11.34
C ALA A 39 -0.74 -16.34 -10.59
N LEU A 40 -0.74 -16.51 -9.27
CA LEU A 40 0.37 -16.12 -8.39
C LEU A 40 0.62 -17.22 -7.36
N SER A 41 1.88 -17.44 -6.99
CA SER A 41 2.28 -18.32 -5.89
C SER A 41 2.65 -17.51 -4.64
N LEU A 42 2.20 -17.98 -3.48
CA LEU A 42 2.60 -17.44 -2.18
C LEU A 42 3.93 -18.01 -1.69
N GLN A 43 4.48 -19.03 -2.36
CA GLN A 43 5.74 -19.71 -2.06
C GLN A 43 5.82 -20.13 -0.59
N ALA A 44 4.76 -20.80 -0.12
CA ALA A 44 4.56 -21.00 1.32
C ALA A 44 5.70 -21.78 1.99
N GLU A 45 6.32 -22.74 1.28
CA GLU A 45 7.44 -23.53 1.78
C GLU A 45 8.72 -22.72 2.03
N GLN A 46 8.85 -21.53 1.43
CA GLN A 46 10.03 -20.66 1.60
C GLN A 46 9.92 -19.77 2.85
N ALA A 47 8.76 -19.72 3.51
CA ALA A 47 8.51 -18.86 4.66
C ALA A 47 9.23 -19.37 5.93
N ARG A 48 10.48 -18.94 6.14
CA ARG A 48 11.29 -19.35 7.30
C ARG A 48 11.29 -18.30 8.43
N GLY A 49 11.06 -18.77 9.65
CA GLY A 49 11.11 -17.95 10.86
C GLY A 49 9.82 -17.18 11.16
N ARG A 50 9.76 -16.60 12.37
CA ARG A 50 8.54 -16.00 12.93
C ARG A 50 8.03 -14.79 12.13
N GLY A 51 8.92 -14.02 11.52
CA GLY A 51 8.56 -12.85 10.70
C GLY A 51 7.87 -13.26 9.40
N ALA A 52 8.47 -14.21 8.67
CA ALA A 52 7.93 -14.77 7.43
C ALA A 52 6.57 -15.42 7.64
N ALA A 53 6.45 -16.27 8.68
CA ALA A 53 5.20 -16.93 9.02
C ALA A 53 4.07 -15.91 9.33
N GLN A 54 4.38 -14.82 10.02
CA GLN A 54 3.42 -13.75 10.28
C GLN A 54 3.00 -12.99 9.01
N ALA A 55 3.94 -12.75 8.08
CA ALA A 55 3.65 -12.12 6.80
C ALA A 55 2.71 -13.01 5.96
N LEU A 56 3.02 -14.30 5.83
CA LEU A 56 2.19 -15.28 5.12
C LEU A 56 0.80 -15.43 5.74
N ALA A 57 0.72 -15.59 7.07
CA ALA A 57 -0.56 -15.70 7.77
C ALA A 57 -1.42 -14.43 7.60
N ARG A 58 -0.80 -13.25 7.56
CA ARG A 58 -1.48 -11.99 7.27
C ARG A 58 -1.99 -11.98 5.84
N MET A 59 -1.16 -12.31 4.85
CA MET A 59 -1.55 -12.34 3.43
C MET A 59 -2.76 -13.26 3.22
N ARG A 60 -2.67 -14.52 3.68
CA ARG A 60 -3.78 -15.49 3.59
C ARG A 60 -5.06 -14.98 4.26
N ARG A 61 -4.95 -14.34 5.43
CA ARG A 61 -6.10 -13.77 6.14
C ARG A 61 -6.78 -12.65 5.35
N VAL A 62 -6.01 -11.75 4.75
CA VAL A 62 -6.58 -10.65 3.94
C VAL A 62 -7.16 -11.20 2.64
N ALA A 63 -6.46 -12.11 1.97
CA ALA A 63 -6.88 -12.74 0.71
C ALA A 63 -8.27 -13.40 0.80
N ARG A 64 -8.65 -13.96 1.97
CA ARG A 64 -9.99 -14.55 2.21
C ARG A 64 -11.17 -13.58 2.01
N ARG A 65 -10.95 -12.27 2.02
CA ARG A 65 -12.01 -11.25 1.81
C ARG A 65 -12.25 -10.94 0.32
N TYR A 66 -11.40 -11.47 -0.53
CA TYR A 66 -11.33 -11.16 -1.95
C TYR A 66 -11.60 -12.41 -2.75
N ASP A 67 -12.05 -12.23 -3.99
CA ASP A 67 -12.23 -13.34 -4.91
C ASP A 67 -10.88 -13.77 -5.53
N MET A 68 -10.01 -14.35 -4.69
CA MET A 68 -8.66 -14.80 -5.03
C MET A 68 -8.62 -16.26 -5.53
N GLN A 69 -9.80 -16.87 -5.69
CA GLN A 69 -9.99 -18.27 -6.09
C GLN A 69 -11.04 -18.39 -7.20
N GLN A 70 -11.48 -17.26 -7.78
CA GLN A 70 -12.43 -17.19 -8.90
C GLN A 70 -13.77 -17.89 -8.61
N ARG A 71 -14.25 -17.79 -7.36
CA ARG A 71 -15.50 -18.41 -6.90
C ARG A 71 -16.70 -17.46 -7.01
N GLY A 72 -16.51 -16.24 -7.52
CA GLY A 72 -17.53 -15.19 -7.54
C GLY A 72 -17.88 -14.70 -6.12
N ARG A 73 -17.00 -14.92 -5.14
CA ARG A 73 -17.23 -14.61 -3.73
C ARG A 73 -16.12 -13.71 -3.20
N GLY A 74 -16.49 -12.54 -2.72
CA GLY A 74 -15.56 -11.55 -2.16
C GLY A 74 -15.34 -10.36 -3.08
N ALA A 75 -14.50 -9.44 -2.63
CA ALA A 75 -14.21 -8.22 -3.36
C ALA A 75 -13.30 -8.47 -4.57
N THR A 76 -13.45 -7.68 -5.64
CA THR A 76 -12.64 -7.83 -6.86
C THR A 76 -11.27 -7.22 -6.62
N PRO A 77 -10.16 -7.98 -6.64
CA PRO A 77 -8.85 -7.43 -6.33
C PRO A 77 -8.34 -6.51 -7.45
N MET A 78 -7.68 -5.43 -7.06
CA MET A 78 -7.03 -4.46 -7.94
C MET A 78 -5.52 -4.69 -7.93
N MET A 79 -4.98 -5.09 -9.08
CA MET A 79 -3.60 -5.55 -9.26
C MET A 79 -2.86 -4.70 -10.28
N LEU A 80 -1.57 -4.46 -10.04
CA LEU A 80 -0.61 -4.03 -11.05
C LEU A 80 0.29 -5.23 -11.36
N ASP A 81 0.22 -5.75 -12.58
CA ASP A 81 1.11 -6.81 -13.06
C ASP A 81 2.46 -6.20 -13.46
N LEU A 82 3.49 -6.49 -12.66
CA LEU A 82 4.84 -5.98 -12.90
C LEU A 82 5.49 -6.64 -14.11
N ARG A 83 5.20 -7.91 -14.41
CA ARG A 83 5.79 -8.54 -15.60
C ARG A 83 5.24 -7.92 -16.88
N ALA A 84 3.98 -7.49 -16.89
CA ALA A 84 3.41 -6.76 -18.02
C ALA A 84 4.10 -5.41 -18.26
N CYS A 85 4.72 -4.82 -17.21
CA CYS A 85 5.56 -3.63 -17.37
C CYS A 85 6.95 -3.99 -17.91
N GLY A 86 7.46 -5.19 -17.65
CA GLY A 86 8.81 -5.64 -18.02
C GLY A 86 9.90 -5.01 -17.15
N ASP A 87 10.03 -3.69 -17.20
CA ASP A 87 11.03 -2.92 -16.48
C ASP A 87 10.50 -1.54 -16.02
N GLY A 88 11.39 -0.73 -15.44
CA GLY A 88 11.05 0.63 -15.01
C GLY A 88 10.59 1.54 -16.15
N GLN A 89 11.13 1.37 -17.37
CA GLN A 89 10.73 2.18 -18.52
C GLN A 89 9.33 1.79 -19.02
N GLY A 90 9.00 0.51 -19.02
CA GLY A 90 7.66 0.02 -19.33
C GLY A 90 6.63 0.48 -18.30
N LEU A 91 6.98 0.53 -17.02
CA LEU A 91 6.12 1.17 -16.01
C LEU A 91 5.89 2.66 -16.32
N GLU A 92 6.92 3.41 -16.66
CA GLU A 92 6.75 4.82 -17.03
C GLU A 92 5.89 5.02 -18.27
N ARG A 93 6.05 4.15 -19.28
CA ARG A 93 5.19 4.13 -20.48
C ARG A 93 3.73 3.85 -20.11
N LEU A 94 3.49 2.85 -19.26
CA LEU A 94 2.15 2.55 -18.74
C LEU A 94 1.54 3.77 -18.03
N LEU A 95 2.25 4.35 -17.06
CA LEU A 95 1.74 5.49 -16.30
C LEU A 95 1.50 6.71 -17.18
N ARG A 96 2.34 6.95 -18.19
CA ARG A 96 2.16 8.04 -19.16
C ARG A 96 0.92 7.83 -20.03
N GLY A 97 0.73 6.61 -20.53
CA GLY A 97 -0.44 6.25 -21.36
C GLY A 97 -1.77 6.38 -20.60
N LEU A 98 -1.76 6.14 -19.29
CA LEU A 98 -2.96 6.29 -18.45
C LEU A 98 -3.31 7.75 -18.13
N SER A 99 -2.32 8.64 -18.13
CA SER A 99 -2.51 10.09 -17.96
C SER A 99 -1.20 10.84 -18.23
N SER A 100 -1.25 11.82 -19.14
CA SER A 100 -0.13 12.72 -19.45
C SER A 100 0.45 13.44 -18.21
N ARG A 101 -0.39 13.65 -17.17
CA ARG A 101 0.00 14.33 -15.93
C ARG A 101 0.72 13.44 -14.91
N ASN A 102 0.81 12.13 -15.12
CA ASN A 102 1.36 11.23 -14.11
C ASN A 102 2.87 11.47 -13.90
N LEU A 103 3.65 11.45 -14.98
CA LEU A 103 5.09 11.67 -14.89
C LEU A 103 5.42 13.11 -14.48
N SER A 104 4.65 14.10 -14.93
CA SER A 104 4.87 15.49 -14.51
C SER A 104 4.66 15.69 -13.01
N LYS A 105 3.68 15.01 -12.40
CA LYS A 105 3.48 15.01 -10.94
C LYS A 105 4.64 14.33 -10.20
N ILE A 106 5.11 13.19 -10.68
CA ILE A 106 6.27 12.48 -10.09
C ILE A 106 7.51 13.39 -10.11
N ARG A 107 7.84 13.94 -11.28
CA ARG A 107 8.99 14.85 -11.45
C ARG A 107 8.83 16.16 -10.67
N ARG A 108 7.61 16.67 -10.53
CA ARG A 108 7.34 17.85 -9.69
C ARG A 108 7.66 17.52 -8.23
N ALA A 109 7.17 16.41 -7.71
CA ALA A 109 7.46 16.00 -6.34
C ALA A 109 8.97 15.87 -6.09
N GLU A 110 9.70 15.28 -7.04
CA GLU A 110 11.16 15.17 -6.95
C GLU A 110 11.86 16.53 -6.94
N ARG A 111 11.45 17.47 -7.81
CA ARG A 111 11.98 18.84 -7.82
C ARG A 111 11.66 19.62 -6.54
N LEU A 112 10.57 19.28 -5.86
CA LEU A 112 10.23 19.81 -4.55
C LEU A 112 11.04 19.17 -3.40
N GLY A 113 11.95 18.24 -3.72
CA GLY A 113 12.85 17.62 -2.75
C GLY A 113 12.29 16.39 -2.03
N TYR A 114 11.14 15.85 -2.46
CA TYR A 114 10.59 14.64 -1.85
C TYR A 114 11.42 13.40 -2.19
N ARG A 115 11.72 12.58 -1.18
CA ARG A 115 12.51 11.35 -1.30
C ARG A 115 11.74 10.15 -0.79
N VAL A 116 11.82 9.03 -1.50
CA VAL A 116 11.10 7.79 -1.14
C VAL A 116 12.09 6.72 -0.69
N ARG A 117 11.87 6.14 0.49
CA ARG A 117 12.74 5.08 1.01
C ARG A 117 12.03 4.19 2.05
N PRO A 118 12.54 2.97 2.30
CA PRO A 118 12.12 2.21 3.47
C PRO A 118 12.54 2.91 4.76
N PHE A 119 11.79 2.66 5.85
CA PHE A 119 12.07 3.25 7.16
C PHE A 119 11.69 2.35 8.33
N VAL A 120 12.16 2.70 9.53
CA VAL A 120 11.81 2.04 10.78
C VAL A 120 10.68 2.81 11.46
N LEU A 121 9.52 2.19 11.66
CA LEU A 121 8.34 2.82 12.27
C LEU A 121 8.66 3.51 13.60
N ALA A 122 9.48 2.88 14.45
CA ALA A 122 9.83 3.38 15.77
C ALA A 122 10.57 4.73 15.75
N ASN A 123 11.22 5.08 14.63
CA ASN A 123 11.87 6.38 14.44
C ASN A 123 10.87 7.48 14.04
N HIS A 124 9.68 7.11 13.57
CA HIS A 124 8.75 8.03 12.88
C HIS A 124 7.30 7.96 13.38
N VAL A 125 7.07 7.53 14.63
CA VAL A 125 5.71 7.30 15.18
C VAL A 125 4.85 8.55 15.13
N HIS A 126 5.40 9.73 15.47
CA HIS A 126 4.65 10.98 15.51
C HIS A 126 4.27 11.48 14.11
N ASP A 127 5.18 11.41 13.14
CA ASP A 127 4.86 11.73 11.75
C ASP A 127 3.80 10.77 11.17
N VAL A 128 3.89 9.46 11.42
CA VAL A 128 2.85 8.51 10.99
C VAL A 128 1.50 8.84 11.65
N HIS A 129 1.51 9.22 12.93
CA HIS A 129 0.33 9.72 13.62
C HIS A 129 -0.24 10.97 12.93
N ALA A 130 0.59 11.98 12.66
CA ALA A 130 0.20 13.21 11.97
C ALA A 130 -0.39 12.92 10.59
N VAL A 131 0.24 12.04 9.80
CA VAL A 131 -0.31 11.56 8.51
C VAL A 131 -1.71 10.99 8.74
N LYS A 132 -1.87 10.03 9.66
CA LYS A 132 -3.15 9.37 9.93
C LYS A 132 -4.26 10.33 10.39
N THR A 133 -3.93 11.37 11.16
CA THR A 133 -4.90 12.31 11.76
C THR A 133 -5.13 13.61 10.96
N SER A 134 -4.32 13.88 9.93
CA SER A 134 -4.39 15.11 9.12
C SER A 134 -5.72 15.34 8.38
N MET A 135 -6.55 14.32 8.19
CA MET A 135 -7.85 14.42 7.49
C MET A 135 -8.98 13.78 8.31
N ALA A 136 -10.14 14.45 8.36
CA ALA A 136 -11.35 13.90 8.99
C ALA A 136 -12.08 12.88 8.11
N VAL A 137 -11.99 13.04 6.79
CA VAL A 137 -12.59 12.15 5.79
C VAL A 137 -11.53 11.84 4.74
N ARG A 138 -11.42 10.57 4.35
CA ARG A 138 -10.57 10.09 3.26
C ARG A 138 -11.42 9.37 2.22
N SER A 139 -10.81 8.88 1.15
CA SER A 139 -11.48 8.11 0.10
C SER A 139 -12.25 6.89 0.61
N GLY A 140 -11.82 6.31 1.75
CA GLY A 140 -12.51 5.21 2.44
C GLY A 140 -13.63 5.65 3.39
N GLY A 141 -13.91 6.95 3.50
CA GLY A 141 -14.91 7.53 4.40
C GLY A 141 -14.30 8.24 5.62
N PRO A 142 -15.11 8.49 6.67
CA PRO A 142 -14.67 9.14 7.91
C PRO A 142 -13.51 8.41 8.58
N VAL A 143 -12.56 9.18 9.11
CA VAL A 143 -11.35 8.66 9.76
C VAL A 143 -11.45 8.88 11.27
N LEU A 144 -12.03 7.91 11.99
CA LEU A 144 -12.12 7.95 13.45
C LEU A 144 -10.76 8.10 14.14
N ALA A 145 -9.69 7.64 13.48
CA ALA A 145 -8.32 7.79 13.95
C ALA A 145 -7.96 9.27 14.20
N ARG A 146 -8.56 10.23 13.49
CA ARG A 146 -8.34 11.66 13.75
C ARG A 146 -8.62 12.06 15.20
N TRP A 147 -9.64 11.45 15.81
CA TRP A 147 -10.10 11.82 17.16
C TRP A 147 -9.58 10.87 18.23
N LEU A 148 -9.31 9.60 17.88
CA LEU A 148 -9.03 8.54 18.84
C LEU A 148 -7.59 8.02 18.81
N LEU A 149 -6.85 8.28 17.73
CA LEU A 149 -5.49 7.78 17.59
C LEU A 149 -4.53 8.68 18.38
N ARG A 150 -3.68 8.06 19.18
CA ARG A 150 -2.56 8.69 19.86
C ARG A 150 -1.26 8.12 19.30
N PRO A 151 -0.10 8.82 19.40
CA PRO A 151 1.18 8.29 18.93
C PRO A 151 1.49 6.89 19.47
N ALA A 152 1.24 6.63 20.75
CA ALA A 152 1.45 5.31 21.37
C ALA A 152 0.62 4.17 20.74
N HIS A 153 -0.49 4.48 20.05
CA HIS A 153 -1.29 3.49 19.32
C HIS A 153 -0.69 3.14 17.94
N VAL A 154 0.16 4.00 17.38
CA VAL A 154 0.84 3.77 16.09
C VAL A 154 1.99 2.80 16.26
N GLY A 155 2.81 2.98 17.30
CA GLY A 155 3.95 2.13 17.61
C GLY A 155 4.69 2.61 18.85
N ARG A 156 5.69 1.83 19.28
CA ARG A 156 6.60 2.23 20.36
C ARG A 156 7.67 3.15 19.77
N GLN A 157 7.74 4.37 20.29
CA GLN A 157 8.78 5.34 19.93
C GLN A 157 10.14 4.86 20.42
N ALA A 158 11.16 4.93 19.57
CA ALA A 158 12.53 4.64 19.96
C ALA A 158 13.16 5.83 20.70
N ALA A 159 13.97 5.55 21.73
CA ALA A 159 14.75 6.57 22.43
C ALA A 159 15.97 7.05 21.64
N GLN A 160 16.48 6.21 20.73
CA GLN A 160 17.60 6.51 19.84
C GLN A 160 17.27 6.04 18.41
N ARG A 161 17.89 6.68 17.41
CA ARG A 161 17.66 6.36 16.00
C ARG A 161 18.05 4.91 15.72
N GLN A 162 17.09 4.12 15.27
CA GLN A 162 17.31 2.73 14.90
C GLN A 162 17.72 2.65 13.42
N PRO A 163 18.77 1.88 13.06
CA PRO A 163 19.11 1.65 11.66
C PRO A 163 18.01 0.82 10.99
N TRP A 164 17.77 1.07 9.70
CA TRP A 164 16.93 0.18 8.92
C TRP A 164 17.69 -1.12 8.63
N GLN A 165 17.01 -2.25 8.76
CA GLN A 165 17.56 -3.57 8.46
C GLN A 165 16.70 -4.25 7.38
N PRO A 166 17.33 -4.97 6.43
CA PRO A 166 16.60 -5.78 5.48
C PRO A 166 15.84 -6.92 6.19
N PRO A 167 14.73 -7.42 5.60
CA PRO A 167 14.02 -8.54 6.18
C PRO A 167 14.87 -9.82 6.11
N ALA A 168 14.72 -10.70 7.09
CA ALA A 168 15.45 -11.98 7.16
C ALA A 168 15.01 -13.00 6.09
N CYS A 169 13.85 -12.79 5.47
CA CYS A 169 13.33 -13.62 4.39
C CYS A 169 13.05 -12.72 3.19
N ASP A 170 13.50 -13.13 2.01
CA ASP A 170 13.40 -12.34 0.78
C ASP A 170 11.98 -12.35 0.20
N THR A 171 11.23 -13.43 0.43
CA THR A 171 9.92 -13.67 -0.20
C THR A 171 8.74 -13.47 0.75
N HIS A 172 8.97 -13.41 2.08
CA HIS A 172 7.93 -13.18 3.07
C HIS A 172 8.33 -12.13 4.10
N TRP A 173 7.81 -10.92 3.94
CA TRP A 173 8.20 -9.82 4.80
C TRP A 173 7.12 -8.76 4.94
N THR A 174 7.40 -7.84 5.85
CA THR A 174 6.62 -6.63 6.02
C THR A 174 7.57 -5.46 6.16
N LEU A 175 7.45 -4.48 5.27
CA LEU A 175 8.32 -3.30 5.24
C LEU A 175 7.48 -2.02 5.32
N TRP A 176 8.05 -0.98 5.91
CA TRP A 176 7.47 0.36 5.89
C TRP A 176 8.22 1.20 4.88
N TRP A 177 7.47 1.90 4.03
CA TRP A 177 7.99 2.80 3.01
C TRP A 177 7.39 4.18 3.21
N GLY A 178 8.20 5.20 3.03
CA GLY A 178 7.85 6.58 3.36
C GLY A 178 8.30 7.57 2.31
N VAL A 179 7.59 8.70 2.24
CA VAL A 179 8.00 9.91 1.52
C VAL A 179 8.47 10.94 2.54
N PHE A 180 9.69 11.41 2.36
CA PHE A 180 10.37 12.34 3.23
C PHE A 180 10.63 13.66 2.51
N ILE A 181 10.63 14.76 3.25
CA ILE A 181 11.11 16.06 2.81
C ILE A 181 12.06 16.63 3.87
N ASP A 182 13.05 17.41 3.45
CA ASP A 182 13.92 18.11 4.38
C ASP A 182 13.10 19.04 5.27
N ALA A 183 13.38 18.98 6.57
CA ALA A 183 12.75 19.80 7.56
C ALA A 183 13.80 20.07 8.65
N PRO A 184 14.71 21.04 8.43
CA PRO A 184 15.77 21.35 9.37
C PRO A 184 15.23 21.55 10.78
N GLY A 185 15.84 20.87 11.76
CA GLY A 185 15.39 20.92 13.15
C GLY A 185 14.14 20.09 13.48
N HIS A 186 13.53 19.39 12.51
CA HIS A 186 12.36 18.55 12.78
C HIS A 186 12.67 17.44 13.78
N CYS A 187 11.75 17.26 14.72
CA CYS A 187 11.77 16.22 15.73
C CYS A 187 10.54 15.32 15.58
N ASN A 188 10.74 14.02 15.72
CA ASN A 188 9.69 13.02 15.77
C ASN A 188 9.61 12.46 17.20
N GLY A 189 8.79 13.09 18.03
CA GLY A 189 8.85 12.89 19.47
C GLY A 189 10.22 13.34 20.01
N PRO A 190 10.96 12.50 20.76
CA PRO A 190 12.27 12.86 21.30
C PRO A 190 13.41 12.79 20.25
N LEU A 191 13.16 12.23 19.06
CA LEU A 191 14.22 12.02 18.07
C LEU A 191 14.33 13.22 17.13
N ARG A 192 15.49 13.86 17.08
CA ARG A 192 15.81 14.83 16.03
C ARG A 192 16.12 14.07 14.73
N THR A 193 15.31 14.29 13.70
CA THR A 193 15.46 13.59 12.41
C THR A 193 15.96 14.51 11.30
N GLY A 194 15.68 15.82 11.37
CA GLY A 194 16.04 16.79 10.32
C GLY A 194 15.27 16.61 9.01
N GLU A 195 14.33 15.67 8.98
CA GLU A 195 13.46 15.34 7.86
C GLU A 195 12.08 14.95 8.40
N ARG A 196 11.04 15.21 7.62
CA ARG A 196 9.66 14.90 7.98
C ARG A 196 9.11 13.80 7.07
N LEU A 197 8.50 12.78 7.65
CA LEU A 197 7.71 11.80 6.91
C LEU A 197 6.32 12.38 6.60
N VAL A 198 5.98 12.55 5.32
CA VAL A 198 4.73 13.19 4.86
C VAL A 198 3.74 12.24 4.21
N ALA A 199 4.18 11.05 3.83
CA ALA A 199 3.32 9.97 3.36
C ALA A 199 3.99 8.64 3.66
N TYR A 200 3.20 7.57 3.82
CA TYR A 200 3.74 6.24 4.06
C TYR A 200 2.83 5.15 3.49
N THR A 201 3.39 3.97 3.33
CA THR A 201 2.66 2.71 3.21
C THR A 201 3.39 1.64 3.97
N LYS A 202 2.63 0.69 4.49
CA LYS A 202 3.15 -0.61 4.89
C LYS A 202 3.01 -1.54 3.69
N LEU A 203 4.00 -2.38 3.45
CA LEU A 203 4.01 -3.38 2.41
C LEU A 203 4.04 -4.75 3.09
N ALA A 204 3.23 -5.69 2.63
CA ALA A 204 3.34 -7.09 3.03
C ALA A 204 3.57 -7.94 1.79
N ARG A 205 4.69 -8.67 1.75
CA ARG A 205 5.02 -9.60 0.68
C ARG A 205 4.80 -11.05 1.13
N SER A 206 4.25 -11.86 0.25
CA SER A 206 4.30 -13.32 0.30
C SER A 206 4.50 -13.86 -1.11
N GLY A 207 5.63 -14.52 -1.36
CA GLY A 207 5.98 -15.08 -2.66
C GLY A 207 6.03 -14.02 -3.74
N GLU A 208 5.18 -14.16 -4.75
CA GLU A 208 5.11 -13.28 -5.91
C GLU A 208 4.23 -12.03 -5.70
N LEU A 209 3.55 -11.93 -4.55
CA LEU A 209 2.54 -10.90 -4.29
C LEU A 209 3.00 -9.90 -3.22
N VAL A 210 2.94 -8.61 -3.55
CA VAL A 210 3.12 -7.50 -2.59
C VAL A 210 1.79 -6.78 -2.38
N HIS A 211 1.31 -6.71 -1.15
CA HIS A 211 0.09 -5.99 -0.79
C HIS A 211 0.39 -4.64 -0.13
N TYR A 212 -0.22 -3.58 -0.63
CA TYR A 212 -0.21 -2.27 0.01
C TYR A 212 -1.16 -2.27 1.21
N LEU A 213 -0.59 -1.97 2.37
CA LEU A 213 -1.30 -1.79 3.63
C LEU A 213 -1.18 -0.32 4.05
N ASP A 214 -2.30 0.34 4.36
CA ASP A 214 -2.32 1.72 4.84
C ASP A 214 -1.55 2.72 3.95
N LEU A 215 -1.79 2.73 2.63
CA LEU A 215 -1.24 3.74 1.74
C LEU A 215 -1.87 5.12 2.05
N MET A 216 -1.13 6.02 2.70
CA MET A 216 -1.65 7.30 3.20
C MET A 216 -0.67 8.46 2.98
N GLY A 217 -1.23 9.64 2.73
CA GLY A 217 -0.50 10.90 2.68
C GLY A 217 -1.11 11.94 3.61
N HIS A 218 -0.26 12.80 4.14
CA HIS A 218 -0.65 13.94 4.95
C HIS A 218 -1.32 14.99 4.07
N ARG A 219 -2.46 15.52 4.53
CA ARG A 219 -3.34 16.43 3.78
C ARG A 219 -2.58 17.50 3.00
N ASP A 220 -1.69 18.21 3.70
CA ASP A 220 -1.02 19.40 3.18
C ASP A 220 0.01 19.10 2.08
N TYR A 221 0.41 17.83 1.92
CA TYR A 221 1.41 17.40 0.95
C TYR A 221 0.82 16.56 -0.20
N LEU A 222 -0.49 16.27 -0.17
CA LEU A 222 -1.14 15.46 -1.21
C LEU A 222 -1.11 16.13 -2.58
N ALA A 223 -1.25 17.46 -2.63
CA ALA A 223 -1.27 18.24 -3.86
C ALA A 223 0.04 18.14 -4.66
N ASP A 224 1.15 17.86 -3.98
CA ASP A 224 2.47 17.75 -4.60
C ASP A 224 2.70 16.43 -5.32
N GLY A 225 1.79 15.47 -5.20
CA GLY A 225 1.88 14.19 -5.90
C GLY A 225 2.65 13.10 -5.15
N VAL A 226 2.89 13.29 -3.84
CA VAL A 226 3.64 12.34 -2.98
C VAL A 226 3.15 10.90 -3.04
N MET A 227 1.84 10.68 -3.23
CA MET A 227 1.26 9.34 -3.33
C MET A 227 1.66 8.62 -4.62
N LEU A 228 1.67 9.34 -5.75
CA LEU A 228 2.04 8.78 -7.04
C LEU A 228 3.56 8.58 -7.11
N LEU A 229 4.34 9.52 -6.56
CA LEU A 229 5.78 9.38 -6.39
C LEU A 229 6.12 8.11 -5.60
N MET A 230 5.52 7.91 -4.42
CA MET A 230 5.78 6.73 -3.59
C MET A 230 5.44 5.43 -4.31
N HIS A 231 4.28 5.37 -4.96
CA HIS A 231 3.89 4.20 -5.73
C HIS A 231 4.87 3.89 -6.86
N ALA A 232 5.23 4.90 -7.67
CA ALA A 232 6.16 4.72 -8.78
C ALA A 232 7.54 4.23 -8.31
N ARG A 233 8.09 4.82 -7.23
CA ARG A 233 9.40 4.42 -6.70
C ARG A 233 9.38 3.02 -6.08
N ILE A 234 8.30 2.62 -5.41
CA ILE A 234 8.15 1.24 -4.92
C ILE A 234 8.06 0.26 -6.09
N ALA A 235 7.25 0.56 -7.11
CA ALA A 235 7.09 -0.32 -8.26
C ALA A 235 8.40 -0.44 -9.07
N GLN A 236 9.14 0.66 -9.25
CA GLN A 236 10.47 0.65 -9.86
C GLN A 236 11.48 -0.20 -9.05
N TRP A 237 11.47 -0.10 -7.72
CA TRP A 237 12.31 -0.93 -6.87
C TRP A 237 11.99 -2.43 -7.01
N LEU A 238 10.70 -2.79 -7.08
CA LEU A 238 10.28 -4.17 -7.29
C LEU A 238 10.66 -4.69 -8.68
N LEU A 239 10.49 -3.86 -9.72
CA LEU A 239 10.86 -4.19 -11.10
C LEU A 239 12.37 -4.33 -11.32
N SER A 240 13.18 -3.51 -10.64
CA SER A 240 14.63 -3.56 -10.80
C SER A 240 15.24 -4.84 -10.25
N ALA A 241 14.55 -5.52 -9.31
CA ALA A 241 14.99 -6.75 -8.68
C ALA A 241 16.42 -6.69 -8.08
N ALA A 242 16.94 -5.48 -7.85
CA ALA A 242 18.33 -5.25 -7.49
C ALA A 242 18.65 -5.80 -6.08
N THR A 243 17.69 -5.72 -5.16
CA THR A 243 17.83 -6.24 -3.79
C THR A 243 17.09 -7.56 -3.63
N PRO A 244 17.60 -8.52 -2.83
CA PRO A 244 16.94 -9.81 -2.61
C PRO A 244 15.44 -9.71 -2.26
N PRO A 245 14.99 -8.80 -1.37
CA PRO A 245 13.56 -8.66 -1.04
C PRO A 245 12.65 -8.19 -2.18
N ALA A 246 13.19 -7.73 -3.32
CA ALA A 246 12.44 -7.29 -4.49
C ALA A 246 12.33 -8.36 -5.58
N ARG A 247 13.25 -9.33 -5.61
CA ARG A 247 13.35 -10.33 -6.69
C ARG A 247 12.12 -11.23 -6.74
N GLY A 248 11.64 -11.52 -7.95
CA GLY A 248 10.53 -12.47 -8.16
C GLY A 248 9.15 -11.95 -7.77
N VAL A 249 8.98 -10.65 -7.49
CA VAL A 249 7.64 -10.07 -7.32
C VAL A 249 6.95 -9.97 -8.68
N ARG A 250 5.76 -10.55 -8.78
CA ARG A 250 4.95 -10.52 -10.01
C ARG A 250 3.90 -9.43 -9.99
N ALA A 251 3.31 -9.14 -8.83
CA ALA A 251 2.18 -8.23 -8.76
C ALA A 251 2.15 -7.39 -7.49
N ILE A 252 1.68 -6.15 -7.64
CA ILE A 252 1.30 -5.30 -6.53
C ILE A 252 -0.22 -5.31 -6.39
N TRP A 253 -0.69 -5.66 -5.22
CA TRP A 253 -2.08 -5.62 -4.81
C TRP A 253 -2.38 -4.36 -4.01
N TYR A 254 -3.36 -3.58 -4.46
CA TYR A 254 -3.77 -2.37 -3.75
C TYR A 254 -4.92 -2.56 -2.77
N GLY A 255 -5.94 -3.34 -3.16
CA GLY A 255 -7.20 -3.45 -2.44
C GLY A 255 -8.31 -3.90 -3.39
N ALA A 256 -9.57 -3.50 -3.14
CA ALA A 256 -10.71 -3.92 -3.95
C ALA A 256 -11.18 -2.86 -4.94
N LEU A 257 -11.80 -3.27 -6.04
CA LEU A 257 -12.46 -2.38 -6.99
C LEU A 257 -13.63 -1.64 -6.32
N GLU A 258 -14.37 -2.31 -5.44
CA GLU A 258 -15.62 -1.83 -4.84
C GLU A 258 -15.40 -0.76 -3.76
N HIS A 259 -14.18 -0.69 -3.21
CA HIS A 259 -13.82 0.21 -2.12
C HIS A 259 -13.52 1.63 -2.59
N GLY A 260 -14.03 2.57 -1.79
CA GLY A 260 -13.81 4.01 -1.89
C GLY A 260 -14.75 4.75 -2.86
N THR A 261 -14.51 6.04 -2.97
CA THR A 261 -15.23 6.97 -3.88
C THR A 261 -14.65 6.93 -5.29
N GLU A 262 -15.28 7.66 -6.22
CA GLU A 262 -14.82 7.79 -7.60
C GLU A 262 -13.37 8.30 -7.70
N GLY A 263 -12.99 9.28 -6.87
CA GLY A 263 -11.62 9.80 -6.84
C GLY A 263 -10.57 8.70 -6.54
N LEU A 264 -10.93 7.70 -5.72
CA LEU A 264 -10.05 6.56 -5.48
C LEU A 264 -9.95 5.62 -6.69
N LEU A 265 -11.05 5.43 -7.43
CA LEU A 265 -11.00 4.68 -8.69
C LEU A 265 -10.13 5.37 -9.72
N THR A 266 -10.28 6.70 -9.87
CA THR A 266 -9.43 7.50 -10.75
C THR A 266 -7.96 7.36 -10.37
N TRP A 267 -7.65 7.38 -9.07
CA TRP A 267 -6.30 7.14 -8.57
C TRP A 267 -5.80 5.73 -8.91
N LYS A 268 -6.59 4.67 -8.65
CA LYS A 268 -6.23 3.27 -8.97
C LYS A 268 -5.90 3.12 -10.46
N ARG A 269 -6.76 3.66 -11.32
CA ARG A 269 -6.57 3.65 -12.77
C ARG A 269 -5.30 4.38 -13.18
N ARG A 270 -5.07 5.59 -12.65
CA ARG A 270 -3.85 6.37 -12.96
C ARG A 270 -2.58 5.73 -12.43
N ALA A 271 -2.66 4.94 -11.36
CA ALA A 271 -1.55 4.17 -10.81
C ALA A 271 -1.37 2.81 -11.51
N GLY A 272 -2.13 2.50 -12.57
CA GLY A 272 -1.97 1.26 -13.34
C GLY A 272 -2.57 0.01 -12.71
N PHE A 273 -3.33 0.15 -11.63
CA PHE A 273 -4.08 -0.97 -11.08
C PHE A 273 -5.30 -1.28 -11.94
N VAL A 274 -5.51 -2.56 -12.21
CA VAL A 274 -6.66 -3.10 -12.95
C VAL A 274 -7.35 -4.19 -12.11
N PRO A 275 -8.67 -4.41 -12.28
CA PRO A 275 -9.34 -5.54 -11.65
C PRO A 275 -8.75 -6.84 -12.21
N ALA A 276 -8.54 -7.83 -11.34
CA ALA A 276 -7.96 -9.12 -11.72
C ALA A 276 -8.80 -10.30 -11.24
N ARG A 277 -8.83 -11.38 -12.04
CA ARG A 277 -9.27 -12.72 -11.62
C ARG A 277 -8.04 -13.48 -11.12
N VAL A 278 -7.80 -13.37 -9.82
CA VAL A 278 -6.59 -13.94 -9.22
C VAL A 278 -6.81 -15.41 -8.87
N ARG A 279 -5.82 -16.25 -9.13
CA ARG A 279 -5.70 -17.60 -8.57
C ARG A 279 -4.44 -17.65 -7.72
N LEU A 280 -4.61 -17.69 -6.40
CA LEU A 280 -3.49 -17.86 -5.47
C LEU A 280 -3.21 -19.35 -5.25
N GLY A 281 -2.03 -19.78 -5.69
CA GLY A 281 -1.42 -21.05 -5.30
C GLY A 281 -0.47 -20.87 -4.12
N ASP A 282 -0.03 -21.99 -3.58
CA ASP A 282 1.10 -22.03 -2.65
C ASP A 282 2.44 -22.03 -3.38
#